data_AF-A0A965A857-F1
#
_entry.id   AF-A0A965A857-F1
#
_cell.length_a   1.000
_cell.length_b   1.000
_cell.length_c   1.000
_cell.angle_alpha   90.00
_cell.angle_beta   90.00
_cell.angle_gamma   90.00
#
_symmetry.space_group_name_H-M   'P 1'
#
loop_
_entity.id
_entity.type
_entity.pdbx_description
1 polymer ?
#
loop_
_entity_poly.entity_id
_entity_poly.type
_entity_poly.pdbx_seq_one_letter_code
_entity_poly.pdbx_strand_id
1 'polypeptide(L)'
;MGMAKESSIQYRVAKSKKEEVVDGPDDAEVVVSIAATDLELGANVAYMRGKLKATGHTGVLLRALASGEIDRGLTAVASRL
;
A
#
# COMPACT_ATOMS: atom_id res chain seq x y z
N MET A 1 25.14 -7.76 -10.41
CA MET A 1 24.40 -6.48 -10.45
C MET A 1 22.92 -6.84 -10.48
N GLY A 2 22.31 -7.02 -9.31
CA GLY A 2 20.90 -7.42 -9.20
C GLY A 2 20.03 -6.22 -9.54
N MET A 3 19.14 -6.40 -10.52
CA MET A 3 18.17 -5.40 -10.94
C MET A 3 17.35 -4.97 -9.71
N ALA A 4 17.09 -3.67 -9.58
CA ALA A 4 16.33 -3.11 -8.47
C ALA A 4 15.06 -3.94 -8.27
N LYS A 5 14.91 -4.51 -7.07
CA LYS A 5 13.75 -5.31 -6.70
C LYS A 5 12.51 -4.47 -7.01
N GLU A 6 11.65 -4.96 -7.90
CA GLU A 6 10.31 -4.40 -8.13
C GLU A 6 9.69 -4.11 -6.76
N SER A 7 9.02 -2.96 -6.64
CA SER A 7 8.54 -2.37 -5.38
C SER A 7 8.30 -3.41 -4.28
N SER A 8 9.04 -3.33 -3.17
CA SER A 8 8.94 -4.28 -2.04
C SER A 8 7.58 -4.23 -1.30
N ILE A 9 6.55 -3.64 -1.91
CA ILE A 9 5.24 -3.37 -1.35
C ILE A 9 4.17 -3.92 -2.30
N GLN A 10 3.25 -4.70 -1.75
CA GLN A 10 1.99 -5.05 -2.38
C GLN A 10 0.87 -4.17 -1.80
N TYR A 11 0.06 -3.59 -2.67
CA TYR A 11 -1.09 -2.76 -2.32
C TYR A 11 -2.38 -3.55 -2.51
N ARG A 12 -3.24 -3.54 -1.50
CA ARG A 12 -4.56 -4.16 -1.53
C ARG A 12 -5.62 -3.11 -1.20
N VAL A 13 -6.47 -2.80 -2.17
CA VAL A 13 -7.52 -1.79 -2.02
C VAL A 13 -8.89 -2.45 -2.10
N ALA A 14 -9.61 -2.47 -0.99
CA ALA A 14 -10.95 -3.01 -0.93
C ALA A 14 -11.97 -1.98 -1.46
N LYS A 15 -12.59 -2.24 -2.62
CA LYS A 15 -13.71 -1.45 -3.16
C LYS A 15 -15.02 -1.74 -2.45
N SER A 16 -15.18 -2.98 -2.02
CA SER A 16 -16.38 -3.50 -1.36
C SER A 16 -16.05 -4.77 -0.60
N LYS A 17 -17.00 -5.31 0.16
CA LYS A 17 -16.79 -6.53 0.97
C LYS A 17 -16.36 -7.77 0.15
N LYS A 18 -16.61 -7.78 -1.16
CA LYS A 18 -16.30 -8.90 -2.07
C LYS A 18 -15.33 -8.53 -3.19
N GLU A 19 -14.86 -7.29 -3.23
CA GLU A 19 -14.07 -6.79 -4.35
C GLU A 19 -12.84 -6.05 -3.84
N GLU A 20 -11.67 -6.52 -4.26
CA GLU A 20 -10.36 -5.99 -3.92
C GLU A 20 -9.54 -5.86 -5.20
N VAL A 21 -8.79 -4.77 -5.31
CA VAL A 21 -7.75 -4.59 -6.32
C VAL A 21 -6.39 -4.77 -5.66
N VAL A 22 -5.57 -5.64 -6.25
CA VAL A 22 -4.23 -5.95 -5.78
C VAL A 22 -3.21 -5.49 -6.82
N ASP A 23 -2.14 -4.84 -6.39
CA ASP A 23 -1.03 -4.41 -7.24
C ASP A 23 0.31 -4.61 -6.50
N GLY A 24 1.36 -4.99 -7.23
CA GLY A 24 2.67 -5.33 -6.67
C GLY A 24 2.91 -6.84 -6.51
N PRO A 25 4.16 -7.24 -6.21
CA PRO A 25 4.59 -8.63 -6.24
C PRO A 25 3.94 -9.49 -5.13
N ASP A 26 3.72 -10.77 -5.41
CA ASP A 26 3.16 -11.73 -4.43
C ASP A 26 4.11 -12.01 -3.24
N ASP A 27 5.42 -11.87 -3.47
CA ASP A 27 6.49 -12.02 -2.47
C ASP A 27 6.98 -10.67 -1.91
N ALA A 28 6.12 -9.65 -1.95
CA ALA A 28 6.43 -8.34 -1.38
C ALA A 28 6.85 -8.44 0.10
N GLU A 29 7.83 -7.63 0.49
CA GLU A 29 8.31 -7.58 1.89
C GLU A 29 7.31 -6.89 2.81
N VAL A 30 6.43 -6.07 2.24
CA VAL A 30 5.34 -5.40 2.94
C VAL A 30 4.06 -5.56 2.14
N VAL A 31 2.96 -5.90 2.79
CA VAL A 31 1.62 -5.83 2.21
C VAL A 31 0.85 -4.73 2.93
N VAL A 32 0.30 -3.78 2.20
CA VAL A 32 -0.59 -2.75 2.75
C VAL A 32 -2.02 -2.96 2.27
N SER A 33 -2.96 -2.73 3.18
CA SER A 33 -4.39 -2.91 2.90
C SER A 33 -5.20 -1.71 3.39
N ILE A 34 -6.07 -1.18 2.54
CA ILE A 34 -6.91 -0.01 2.83
C ILE A 34 -8.26 -0.13 2.12
N ALA A 35 -9.31 0.46 2.69
CA ALA A 35 -10.59 0.62 2.00
C ALA A 35 -10.51 1.77 0.97
N ALA A 36 -11.14 1.61 -0.19
CA ALA A 36 -11.19 2.67 -1.21
C ALA A 36 -11.75 3.99 -0.67
N THR A 37 -12.71 3.93 0.26
CA THR A 37 -13.30 5.10 0.92
C THR A 37 -12.37 5.85 1.86
N ASP A 38 -11.24 5.25 2.26
CA ASP A 38 -10.25 5.85 3.16
C ASP A 38 -9.02 6.40 2.40
N LEU A 39 -8.96 6.27 1.06
CA LEU A 39 -7.80 6.68 0.24
C LEU A 39 -7.50 8.19 0.33
N GLU A 40 -8.54 9.02 0.45
CA GLU A 40 -8.39 10.48 0.54
C GLU A 40 -7.75 10.96 1.85
N LEU A 41 -7.63 10.09 2.87
CA LEU A 41 -6.97 10.45 4.13
C LEU A 41 -5.45 10.66 3.95
N GLY A 42 -4.85 10.11 2.90
CA GLY A 42 -3.40 10.00 2.74
C GLY A 42 -2.81 8.87 3.60
N ALA A 43 -1.73 8.23 3.12
CA ALA A 43 -1.25 6.97 3.69
C ALA A 43 -0.81 7.08 5.16
N ASN A 44 -0.13 8.17 5.52
CA ASN A 44 0.35 8.41 6.88
C ASN A 44 -0.80 8.56 7.89
N VAL A 45 -1.82 9.37 7.57
CA VAL A 45 -2.98 9.57 8.44
C VAL A 45 -3.82 8.30 8.51
N ALA A 46 -4.03 7.61 7.38
CA ALA A 46 -4.74 6.34 7.35
C ALA A 46 -4.03 5.28 8.22
N TYR A 47 -2.70 5.22 8.20
CA TYR A 47 -1.93 4.30 9.04
C TYR A 47 -2.08 4.63 10.53
N MET A 48 -1.91 5.91 10.91
CA MET A 48 -2.05 6.35 12.30
C MET A 48 -3.48 6.14 12.86
N ARG A 49 -4.50 6.25 12.02
CA ARG A 49 -5.91 5.97 12.39
C ARG A 49 -6.27 4.48 12.30
N GLY A 50 -5.32 3.62 11.95
CA GLY A 50 -5.52 2.19 11.79
C GLY A 50 -6.41 1.79 10.61
N LYS A 51 -6.64 2.69 9.65
CA LYS A 51 -7.38 2.43 8.41
C LYS A 51 -6.52 1.81 7.32
N LEU A 52 -5.24 2.19 7.25
CA LEU A 52 -4.23 1.47 6.47
C LEU A 52 -3.61 0.42 7.38
N LYS A 53 -3.80 -0.85 7.03
CA LYS A 53 -3.14 -1.98 7.68
C LYS A 53 -1.87 -2.30 6.91
N ALA A 54 -0.87 -2.79 7.63
CA ALA A 54 0.37 -3.25 7.02
C ALA A 54 0.86 -4.52 7.72
N THR A 55 1.39 -5.45 6.94
CA THR A 55 2.09 -6.65 7.43
C THR A 55 3.45 -6.74 6.74
N GLY A 56 4.42 -7.42 7.39
CA GLY A 56 5.77 -7.57 6.85
C GLY A 56 6.82 -6.69 7.53
N HIS A 57 7.85 -6.29 6.80
CA HIS A 57 9.05 -5.66 7.36
C HIS A 57 8.82 -4.18 7.78
N THR A 58 8.71 -3.93 9.09
CA THR A 58 8.42 -2.59 9.65
C THR A 58 9.37 -1.50 9.16
N GLY A 59 10.67 -1.77 9.04
CA GLY A 59 11.64 -0.78 8.55
C GLY A 59 11.41 -0.35 7.10
N VAL A 60 10.88 -1.26 6.26
CA VAL A 60 10.55 -0.97 4.86
C VAL A 60 9.27 -0.14 4.82
N LEU A 61 8.25 -0.55 5.58
CA LEU A 61 7.00 0.20 5.73
C LEU A 61 7.24 1.66 6.16
N LEU A 62 8.02 1.88 7.23
CA LEU A 62 8.27 3.22 7.75
C LEU A 62 9.05 4.09 6.76
N ARG A 63 10.01 3.52 6.02
CA ARG A 63 10.73 4.24 4.96
C ARG A 63 9.80 4.61 3.79
N ALA A 64 8.90 3.71 3.41
CA ALA A 64 7.94 3.94 2.34
C ALA A 64 6.88 4.99 2.71
N LEU A 65 6.41 4.98 3.96
CA LEU A 65 5.55 6.02 4.51
C LEU A 65 6.25 7.39 4.54
N ALA A 66 7.49 7.43 5.01
CA ALA A 66 8.28 8.66 5.11
C ALA A 66 8.63 9.26 3.73
N SER A 67 8.84 8.41 2.72
CA SER A 67 9.18 8.83 1.35
C SER A 67 7.95 9.10 0.45
N GLY A 68 6.74 8.90 0.97
CA GLY A 68 5.50 9.03 0.18
C GLY A 68 5.38 8.00 -0.95
N GLU A 69 6.12 6.90 -0.90
CA GLU A 69 5.99 5.79 -1.86
C GLU A 69 4.62 5.14 -1.77
N ILE A 70 4.08 5.02 -0.55
CA ILE A 70 2.77 4.39 -0.34
C ILE A 70 1.64 5.24 -0.94
N ASP A 71 1.66 6.57 -0.76
CA ASP A 71 0.66 7.45 -1.38
C ASP A 71 0.70 7.37 -2.92
N ARG A 72 1.89 7.32 -3.52
CA ARG A 72 2.05 7.17 -4.97
C ARG A 72 1.53 5.83 -5.47
N GLY A 73 1.87 4.74 -4.78
CA GLY A 73 1.39 3.41 -5.10
C GLY A 73 -0.13 3.30 -4.99
N LEU A 74 -0.70 3.80 -3.89
CA LEU A 74 -2.16 3.82 -3.70
C LEU A 74 -2.87 4.69 -4.75
N THR A 75 -2.29 5.82 -5.16
CA THR A 75 -2.84 6.65 -6.25
C THR A 75 -2.83 5.92 -7.59
N ALA A 76 -1.77 5.15 -7.87
CA ALA A 76 -1.68 4.34 -9.08
C ALA A 76 -2.74 3.22 -9.09
N VAL A 77 -2.99 2.58 -7.94
CA VAL A 77 -4.07 1.60 -7.79
C VAL A 77 -5.44 2.28 -7.90
N ALA A 78 -5.62 3.44 -7.28
CA ALA A 78 -6.87 4.21 -7.28
C ALA A 78 -7.34 4.55 -8.71
N SER A 79 -6.40 4.80 -9.62
CA SER A 79 -6.69 5.10 -11.04
C SER A 79 -7.32 3.93 -11.81
N ARG A 80 -7.34 2.72 -11.22
CA ARG A 80 -7.92 1.49 -11.79
C ARG A 80 -9.17 1.04 -11.03
N LEU A 81 -9.62 1.84 -10.05
CA LEU A 81 -10.83 1.54 -9.27
C LEU A 81 -12.08 1.95 -10.04
#